data_AF-A0AAE3CG82-F1
#
_entry.id   AF-A0AAE3CG82-F1
#
_cell.length_a   1.000
_cell.length_b   1.000
_cell.length_c   1.000
_cell.angle_alpha   90.00
_cell.angle_beta   90.00
_cell.angle_gamma   90.00
#
_symmetry.space_group_name_H-M   'P 1'
#
loop_
_entity.id
_entity.type
_entity.pdbx_description
1 polymer ?
#
loop_
_entity_poly.entity_id
_entity_poly.type
_entity_poly.pdbx_seq_one_letter_code
_entity_poly.pdbx_strand_id
1 'polypeptide(L)'
;MAVVSVRVSKEVKKRMEQLKHVNWSEVVRKAIMEVLEEEEGRSLAKAVLLNEKVRKKAPEGWDSTEVIRYWREHRYGKAGK
;
A
#
# COMPACT_ATOMS: atom_id res chain seq x y z
N MET A 1 -3.77 17.18 12.99
CA MET A 1 -4.98 16.99 12.15
C MET A 1 -4.96 18.02 11.05
N ALA A 2 -5.17 17.59 9.80
CA ALA A 2 -5.35 18.50 8.66
C ALA A 2 -6.85 18.62 8.35
N VAL A 3 -7.31 19.80 7.95
CA VAL A 3 -8.70 20.06 7.56
C VAL A 3 -8.76 20.26 6.05
N VAL A 4 -9.70 19.56 5.42
CA VAL A 4 -9.99 19.67 3.99
C VAL A 4 -11.39 20.25 3.81
N SER A 5 -11.52 21.29 2.99
CA SER A 5 -12.82 21.87 2.63
C SER A 5 -13.19 21.45 1.21
N VAL A 6 -14.27 20.67 1.08
CA VAL A 6 -14.75 20.16 -0.21
C VAL A 6 -15.92 21.00 -0.69
N ARG A 7 -15.84 21.51 -1.93
CA ARG A 7 -16.94 22.23 -2.56
C ARG A 7 -17.93 21.24 -3.15
N VAL A 8 -19.20 21.36 -2.76
CA VAL A 8 -20.32 20.57 -3.30
C VAL A 8 -21.43 21.50 -3.80
N SER A 9 -22.29 21.01 -4.68
CA SER A 9 -23.46 21.78 -5.12
C SER A 9 -24.45 22.02 -3.97
N LYS A 10 -25.26 23.08 -4.06
CA LYS A 10 -26.27 23.41 -3.05
C LYS A 10 -27.27 22.27 -2.83
N GLU A 11 -27.65 21.58 -3.90
CA GLU A 11 -28.56 20.43 -3.84
C GLU A 11 -27.98 19.28 -3.02
N VAL A 12 -26.72 18.93 -3.27
CA VAL A 12 -26.03 17.87 -2.51
C VAL A 12 -25.94 18.24 -1.03
N LYS A 13 -25.54 19.49 -0.72
CA LYS A 13 -25.46 19.96 0.67
C LYS A 13 -26.81 19.86 1.39
N LYS A 14 -27.90 20.25 0.72
CA LYS A 14 -29.26 20.15 1.28
C LYS A 14 -29.65 18.69 1.57
N ARG A 15 -29.35 17.77 0.65
CA ARG A 15 -29.58 16.33 0.86
C ARG A 15 -28.75 15.79 2.03
N MET A 16 -27.51 16.26 2.18
CA MET A 16 -26.66 15.88 3.31
C MET A 16 -27.24 16.34 4.66
N GLU A 17 -27.75 17.57 4.72
CA GLU A 17 -28.35 18.14 5.93
C GLU A 17 -29.66 17.47 6.37
N GLN A 18 -30.40 16.87 5.42
CA GLN A 18 -31.60 16.09 5.72
C GLN A 18 -31.26 14.79 6.48
N LEU A 19 -30.10 14.20 6.22
CA LEU A 19 -29.65 12.96 6.85
C LEU A 19 -28.79 13.25 8.09
N LYS A 20 -29.40 13.82 9.12
CA LYS A 20 -28.71 14.27 10.35
C LYS A 20 -28.02 13.15 11.13
N HIS A 21 -28.44 11.90 10.95
CA HIS A 21 -27.86 10.73 11.61
C HIS A 21 -26.54 10.27 10.98
N VAL A 22 -26.17 10.80 9.81
CA VAL A 22 -24.96 10.39 9.07
C VAL A 22 -23.77 11.24 9.50
N ASN A 23 -22.68 10.58 9.87
CA ASN A 23 -21.40 11.26 10.09
C ASN A 23 -20.69 11.50 8.75
N TRP A 24 -20.95 12.66 8.14
CA TRP A 24 -20.37 13.03 6.85
C TRP A 24 -18.84 13.11 6.85
N SER A 25 -18.21 13.43 7.99
CA SER A 25 -16.74 13.46 8.07
C SER A 25 -16.15 12.06 7.93
N GLU A 26 -16.82 11.06 8.51
CA GLU A 26 -16.41 9.66 8.37
C GLU A 26 -16.63 9.16 6.94
N VAL A 27 -17.75 9.49 6.32
CA VAL A 27 -18.04 9.13 4.92
C VAL A 27 -16.96 9.68 3.98
N VAL A 28 -16.62 10.96 4.12
CA VAL A 28 -15.57 11.60 3.30
C VAL A 28 -14.20 10.97 3.58
N ARG A 29 -13.87 10.68 4.84
CA ARG A 29 -12.60 10.04 5.20
C ARG A 29 -12.47 8.66 4.57
N LYS A 30 -13.52 7.83 4.62
CA LYS A 30 -13.53 6.51 4.00
C LYS A 30 -13.36 6.58 2.49
N ALA A 31 -14.11 7.48 1.83
CA ALA A 31 -13.98 7.67 0.39
C ALA A 31 -12.57 8.11 -0.02
N ILE A 32 -11.91 8.97 0.76
CA ILE A 32 -10.52 9.35 0.51
C ILE A 32 -9.58 8.15 0.68
N MET A 33 -9.72 7.37 1.75
CA MET A 33 -8.87 6.20 1.99
C MET A 33 -9.02 5.13 0.92
N GLU A 34 -10.25 4.84 0.49
CA GLU A 34 -10.50 3.84 -0.56
C GLU A 34 -9.80 4.21 -1.87
N VAL A 35 -9.85 5.49 -2.27
CA VAL A 35 -9.14 5.98 -3.47
C VAL A 35 -7.62 5.91 -3.28
N LEU A 36 -7.11 6.27 -2.10
CA LEU A 36 -5.68 6.17 -1.80
C LEU A 36 -5.21 4.70 -1.87
N GLU A 37 -5.93 3.77 -1.25
CA GLU A 37 -5.63 2.35 -1.27
C GLU A 37 -5.70 1.77 -2.68
N GLU A 38 -6.65 2.21 -3.51
CA GLU A 38 -6.73 1.77 -4.90
C GLU A 38 -5.52 2.26 -5.71
N GLU A 39 -5.15 3.54 -5.59
CA GLU A 39 -4.01 4.11 -6.32
C GLU A 39 -2.66 3.59 -5.80
N GLU A 40 -2.52 3.39 -4.49
CA GLU A 40 -1.35 2.74 -3.89
C GLU A 40 -1.30 1.25 -4.21
N GLY A 41 -2.44 0.56 -4.28
CA GLY A 41 -2.56 -0.82 -4.73
C GLY A 41 -2.18 -1.00 -6.20
N ARG A 42 -2.51 -0.02 -7.06
CA ARG A 42 -1.98 0.06 -8.43
C ARG A 42 -0.45 0.21 -8.43
N SER A 43 0.12 0.84 -7.42
CA SER A 43 1.57 0.88 -7.20
C SER A 43 2.15 -0.50 -6.91
N LEU A 44 1.43 -1.41 -6.22
CA LEU A 44 1.87 -2.79 -6.03
C LEU A 44 1.93 -3.54 -7.36
N ALA A 45 0.89 -3.44 -8.20
CA ALA A 45 0.91 -4.05 -9.53
C ALA A 45 2.08 -3.49 -10.37
N LYS A 46 2.31 -2.18 -10.31
CA LYS A 46 3.47 -1.53 -10.94
C LYS A 46 4.80 -2.00 -10.36
N ALA A 47 4.89 -2.20 -9.04
CA ALA A 47 6.08 -2.69 -8.37
C ALA A 47 6.39 -4.14 -8.73
N VAL A 48 5.37 -5.00 -8.84
CA VAL A 48 5.50 -6.38 -9.34
C VAL A 48 6.00 -6.38 -10.77
N LEU A 49 5.41 -5.57 -11.66
CA LEU A 49 5.85 -5.45 -13.05
C LEU A 49 7.29 -4.91 -13.16
N LEU A 50 7.65 -3.94 -12.32
CA LEU A 50 9.02 -3.41 -12.28
C LEU A 50 10.00 -4.49 -11.79
N ASN A 51 9.62 -5.25 -10.77
CA ASN A 51 10.43 -6.34 -10.24
C ASN A 51 10.64 -7.43 -11.30
N GLU A 52 9.59 -7.88 -11.99
CA GLU A 52 9.71 -8.84 -13.10
C GLU A 52 10.57 -8.29 -14.24
N LYS A 53 10.49 -6.98 -14.55
CA LYS A 53 11.34 -6.36 -15.57
C LYS A 53 12.82 -6.34 -15.17
N VAL A 54 13.12 -6.18 -13.88
CA VAL A 54 14.50 -6.13 -13.35
C VAL A 54 15.02 -7.53 -12.97
N ARG A 55 14.13 -8.50 -12.82
CA ARG A 55 14.44 -9.88 -12.46
C ARG A 55 15.37 -10.50 -13.50
N LYS A 56 16.56 -10.89 -13.05
CA LYS A 56 17.54 -11.62 -13.86
C LYS A 56 17.42 -13.11 -13.55
N LYS A 57 17.56 -13.96 -14.57
CA LYS A 57 17.74 -15.40 -14.35
C LYS A 57 19.02 -15.59 -13.54
N ALA A 58 18.93 -16.42 -12.51
CA ALA A 58 20.10 -16.80 -11.75
C ALA A 58 21.06 -17.57 -12.68
N PRO A 59 22.38 -17.42 -12.48
CA PRO A 59 23.37 -18.21 -13.21
C PRO A 59 23.11 -19.71 -13.05
N GLU A 60 23.57 -20.50 -14.02
CA GLU A 60 23.45 -21.95 -13.95
C GLU A 60 24.19 -22.50 -12.72
N GLY A 61 23.56 -23.43 -12.00
CA GLY A 61 24.07 -23.96 -10.73
C GLY A 61 23.88 -23.05 -9.51
N TRP A 62 23.20 -21.90 -9.64
CA TRP A 62 22.93 -21.03 -8.51
C TRP A 62 21.81 -21.59 -7.61
N ASP A 63 22.18 -22.00 -6.39
CA ASP A 63 21.21 -22.36 -5.35
C ASP A 63 20.99 -21.19 -4.38
N SER A 64 19.84 -20.54 -4.51
CA SER A 64 19.42 -19.47 -3.60
C SER A 64 19.29 -19.93 -2.15
N THR A 65 19.00 -21.21 -1.93
CA THR A 65 18.81 -21.81 -0.60
C THR A 65 20.12 -21.84 0.17
N GLU A 66 21.21 -22.25 -0.49
CA GLU A 66 22.56 -22.26 0.10
C GLU A 66 23.01 -20.84 0.47
N VAL A 67 22.77 -19.87 -0.41
CA VAL A 67 23.11 -18.46 -0.15
C VAL A 67 22.32 -17.90 1.03
N ILE A 68 21.01 -18.19 1.11
CA ILE A 68 20.18 -17.77 2.24
C ILE A 68 20.66 -18.42 3.55
N ARG A 69 20.99 -19.72 3.50
CA ARG A 69 21.48 -20.46 4.66
C ARG A 69 22.80 -19.89 5.16
N TYR A 70 23.77 -19.69 4.26
CA TYR A 70 25.05 -19.03 4.54
C TYR A 70 24.84 -17.70 5.29
N TRP A 71 24.01 -16.79 4.76
CA TRP A 71 23.81 -15.49 5.39
C TRP A 71 23.05 -15.53 6.71
N ARG A 72 22.12 -16.47 6.89
CA ARG A 72 21.39 -16.65 8.15
C ARG A 72 22.31 -17.18 9.24
N GLU A 73 23.17 -18.15 8.90
CA GLU A 73 24.17 -18.69 9.81
C GLU A 73 25.24 -17.65 10.17
N HIS A 74 25.67 -16.83 9.22
CA HIS A 74 26.66 -15.77 9.48
C HIS A 74 26.09 -14.61 10.30
N ARG A 75 24.80 -14.27 10.14
CA ARG A 75 24.17 -13.18 10.91
C ARG A 75 23.64 -13.61 12.28
N TYR A 76 23.13 -14.83 12.40
CA TYR A 76 22.38 -15.29 13.58
C TYR A 76 22.85 -16.64 14.13
N GLY A 77 23.75 -17.35 13.43
CA GLY A 77 24.35 -18.60 13.90
C GLY A 77 25.52 -18.37 14.86
N LYS A 78 26.09 -19.47 15.38
CA LYS A 78 27.10 -19.47 16.46
C LYS A 78 28.34 -18.61 16.22
N ALA A 79 28.60 -18.16 15.00
CA ALA A 79 29.71 -17.27 14.64
C ALA A 79 29.45 -15.78 14.96
N GLY A 80 28.22 -15.40 15.34
CA GLY A 80 27.85 -14.03 15.74
C GLY A 80 27.81 -13.79 17.27
N LYS A 81 28.41 -14.69 18.07
CA LYS A 81 28.55 -14.54 19.52
C LYS A 81 30.01 -14.37 19.91
#